data_AF-A0A669DDW8-F1
#
_entry.id   AF-A0A669DDW8-F1
#
_cell.length_a   1.000
_cell.length_b   1.000
_cell.length_c   1.000
_cell.angle_alpha   90.00
_cell.angle_beta   90.00
_cell.angle_gamma   90.00
#
_symmetry.space_group_name_H-M   'P 1'
#
loop_
_entity.id
_entity.type
_entity.pdbx_description
1 polymer ?
#
loop_
_entity_poly.entity_id
_entity_poly.type
_entity_poly.pdbx_seq_one_letter_code
_entity_poly.pdbx_strand_id
1 'polypeptide(L)'
;MAEKDVEISFKKDTVSQLLSNFFKEDKTKLSGDATRLMVEMLKVFVQEAAVRSQKQAESEDCDQVDIEHFEKILPQLVCGSTGSRNVFVLLISACLHSLIFSPDYR
;
A
#
# COMPACT_ATOMS: atom_id res chain seq x y z
N MET A 1 -8.72 5.02 29.80
CA MET A 1 -8.96 3.76 29.06
C MET A 1 -7.75 3.55 28.17
N ALA A 2 -6.97 2.48 28.37
CA ALA A 2 -5.80 2.20 27.55
C ALA A 2 -6.28 1.65 26.21
N GLU A 3 -6.38 2.52 25.21
CA GLU A 3 -6.51 2.12 23.82
C GLU A 3 -5.25 1.33 23.50
N LYS A 4 -5.38 0.00 23.44
CA LYS A 4 -4.32 -0.84 22.93
C LYS A 4 -4.15 -0.40 21.49
N ASP A 5 -3.00 0.20 21.19
CA ASP A 5 -2.52 0.40 19.83
C ASP A 5 -2.47 -1.00 19.20
N VAL A 6 -3.58 -1.40 18.58
CA VAL A 6 -3.63 -2.63 17.82
C VAL A 6 -2.80 -2.29 16.59
N GLU A 7 -1.52 -2.63 16.64
CA GLU A 7 -0.64 -2.48 15.50
C GLU A 7 -1.14 -3.46 14.42
N ILE A 8 -2.09 -2.98 13.60
CA ILE A 8 -2.63 -3.75 12.48
C ILE A 8 -1.47 -3.88 11.48
N SER A 9 -0.89 -5.07 11.43
CA SER A 9 0.25 -5.37 10.56
C SER A 9 -0.05 -6.62 9.75
N PHE A 10 0.38 -6.61 8.49
CA PHE A 10 0.24 -7.77 7.62
C PHE A 10 1.31 -8.82 7.97
N LYS A 11 0.93 -10.09 7.98
CA LYS A 11 1.91 -11.18 8.13
C LYS A 11 2.87 -11.17 6.94
N LYS A 12 4.18 -11.20 7.24
CA LYS A 12 5.24 -11.22 6.23
C LYS A 12 5.07 -12.37 5.25
N ASP A 13 4.67 -13.55 5.73
CA ASP A 13 4.43 -14.73 4.88
C ASP A 13 3.30 -14.48 3.87
N THR A 14 2.23 -13.83 4.31
CA THR A 14 1.10 -13.47 3.44
C THR A 14 1.55 -12.49 2.37
N VAL A 15 2.27 -11.43 2.73
CA VAL A 15 2.77 -10.43 1.77
C VAL A 15 3.78 -11.05 0.80
N SER A 16 4.64 -11.95 1.28
CA SER A 16 5.60 -12.67 0.44
C SER A 16 4.89 -13.56 -0.58
N GLN A 17 3.88 -14.33 -0.17
CA GLN A 17 3.07 -15.15 -1.08
C GLN A 17 2.25 -14.31 -2.07
N LEU A 18 1.69 -13.19 -1.60
CA LEU A 18 0.93 -12.28 -2.44
C LEU A 18 1.82 -11.76 -3.56
N LEU A 19 3.02 -11.27 -3.24
CA LEU A 19 3.96 -10.74 -4.21
C LEU A 19 4.54 -11.84 -5.12
N SER A 20 4.82 -13.04 -4.60
CA SER A 20 5.30 -14.15 -5.43
C SER A 20 4.29 -14.56 -6.50
N ASN A 21 3.00 -14.43 -6.24
CA ASN A 21 1.96 -14.71 -7.23
C ASN A 21 1.93 -13.68 -8.38
N PHE A 22 2.48 -12.48 -8.19
CA PHE A 22 2.55 -11.44 -9.22
C PHE A 22 3.89 -11.40 -9.95
N PHE A 23 4.90 -12.16 -9.52
CA PHE A 23 6.17 -12.25 -10.21
C PHE A 23 6.02 -13.08 -11.50
N LYS A 24 6.44 -12.49 -12.62
CA LYS A 24 6.42 -13.16 -13.94
C LYS A 24 7.57 -14.14 -14.11
N GLU A 25 8.61 -14.05 -13.28
CA GLU A 25 9.77 -14.94 -13.30
C GLU A 25 9.86 -15.75 -12.00
N ASP A 26 9.94 -17.07 -12.13
CA ASP A 26 10.07 -17.99 -10.99
C ASP A 26 11.36 -17.79 -10.15
N LYS A 27 12.32 -17.02 -10.65
CA LYS A 27 13.59 -16.72 -9.97
C LYS A 27 13.56 -15.44 -9.13
N THR A 28 12.52 -14.62 -9.24
CA THR A 28 12.43 -13.37 -8.49
C THR A 28 12.25 -13.68 -7.00
N LYS A 29 13.25 -13.31 -6.19
CA LYS A 29 13.22 -13.49 -4.74
C LYS A 29 13.13 -12.14 -4.05
N LEU A 30 12.21 -12.03 -3.11
CA LEU A 30 12.12 -10.89 -2.20
C LEU A 30 13.12 -11.08 -1.06
N SER A 31 13.97 -10.07 -0.85
CA SER A 31 14.76 -10.00 0.39
C SER A 31 13.84 -9.86 1.62
N GLY A 32 14.29 -10.33 2.79
CA GLY A 32 13.55 -10.21 4.05
C GLY A 32 13.25 -8.76 4.43
N ASP A 33 14.19 -7.85 4.15
CA ASP A 33 14.01 -6.41 4.38
C ASP A 33 13.03 -5.79 3.38
N ALA A 34 13.09 -6.20 2.12
CA ALA A 34 12.12 -5.79 1.10
C ALA A 34 10.70 -6.24 1.49
N THR A 35 10.54 -7.47 1.94
CA THR A 35 9.24 -8.00 2.40
C THR A 35 8.70 -7.19 3.58
N ARG A 36 9.54 -6.84 4.55
CA ARG A 36 9.15 -6.03 5.71
C ARG A 36 8.73 -4.63 5.30
N LEU A 37 9.41 -4.04 4.32
CA LEU A 37 9.06 -2.72 3.78
C LEU A 37 7.75 -2.78 2.98
N MET A 38 7.51 -3.86 2.23
CA MET A 38 6.24 -4.10 1.53
C MET A 38 5.06 -4.28 2.50
N VAL A 39 5.26 -4.90 3.67
CA VAL A 39 4.25 -5.01 4.74
C VAL A 39 3.82 -3.62 5.23
N GLU A 40 4.78 -2.78 5.59
CA GLU A 40 4.50 -1.41 6.05
C GLU A 40 3.86 -0.57 4.93
N MET A 41 4.29 -0.77 3.69
CA MET A 41 3.72 -0.09 2.54
C MET A 41 2.25 -0.46 2.32
N LEU A 42 1.90 -1.75 2.38
CA LEU A 42 0.50 -2.21 2.31
C LEU A 42 -0.35 -1.63 3.45
N LYS A 43 0.21 -1.54 4.66
CA LYS A 43 -0.45 -0.92 5.81
C LYS A 43 -0.77 0.55 5.56
N VAL A 44 0.23 1.33 5.13
CA VAL A 44 0.05 2.75 4.80
C VAL A 44 -0.95 2.94 3.66
N PHE A 45 -0.95 2.06 2.66
CA PHE A 45 -1.92 2.11 1.56
C PHE A 45 -3.36 1.99 2.03
N VAL A 46 -3.65 0.96 2.84
CA VAL A 46 -5.00 0.71 3.36
C VAL A 46 -5.43 1.84 4.29
N GLN A 47 -4.51 2.34 5.12
CA GLN A 47 -4.79 3.47 6.01
C GLN A 47 -5.10 4.75 5.23
N GLU A 48 -4.33 5.05 4.19
CA GLU A 48 -4.57 6.22 3.32
C GLU A 48 -5.91 6.11 2.60
N ALA A 49 -6.23 4.92 2.08
CA ALA A 49 -7.52 4.65 1.44
C ALA A 49 -8.69 4.86 2.41
N ALA A 50 -8.58 4.34 3.64
CA ALA A 50 -9.58 4.52 4.69
C ALA A 50 -9.76 5.99 5.07
N VAL A 51 -8.66 6.72 5.34
CA VAL A 51 -8.71 8.14 5.73
C VAL A 51 -9.29 9.01 4.62
N ARG A 52 -8.94 8.76 3.35
CA ARG A 52 -9.51 9.51 2.23
C ARG A 52 -10.99 9.22 2.04
N SER A 53 -11.41 7.97 2.19
CA SER A 53 -12.82 7.58 2.08
C SER A 53 -13.64 8.18 3.22
N GLN A 54 -13.09 8.20 4.42
CA GLN A 54 -13.70 8.88 5.57
C GLN A 54 -13.85 10.38 5.31
N LYS A 55 -12.79 11.07 4.88
CA LYS A 55 -12.86 12.50 4.54
C LYS A 55 -13.88 12.81 3.44
N GLN A 56 -14.04 11.90 2.48
CA GLN A 56 -15.03 12.04 1.43
C GLN A 56 -16.46 11.92 2.00
N ALA A 57 -16.71 10.94 2.87
CA ALA A 57 -18.00 10.80 3.56
C ALA A 57 -18.30 12.02 4.46
N GLU A 58 -17.32 12.50 5.23
CA GLU A 58 -17.44 13.72 6.05
C GLU A 58 -17.76 14.95 5.18
N SER A 59 -17.17 15.05 3.99
CA SER A 59 -17.45 16.17 3.07
C SER A 59 -18.85 16.13 2.46
N GLU A 60 -19.49 14.95 2.47
CA GLU A 60 -20.85 14.71 2.00
C GLU A 60 -21.86 14.63 3.16
N ASP A 61 -21.44 15.02 4.38
CA ASP A 61 -22.26 15.00 5.60
C ASP A 61 -22.86 13.60 5.89
N CYS A 62 -22.09 12.56 5.56
CA CYS A 62 -22.46 11.16 5.73
C CYS A 62 -21.72 10.55 6.94
N ASP A 63 -22.48 9.95 7.86
CA ASP A 63 -21.95 9.32 9.08
C ASP A 63 -21.23 7.98 8.80
N GLN A 64 -21.37 7.41 7.60
CA GLN A 64 -20.77 6.15 7.20
C GLN A 64 -20.10 6.23 5.83
N VAL A 65 -19.00 5.49 5.69
CA VAL A 65 -18.29 5.36 4.42
C VAL A 65 -18.97 4.31 3.55
N ASP A 66 -19.83 4.77 2.64
CA ASP A 66 -20.36 3.95 1.54
C ASP A 66 -19.36 3.76 0.38
N ILE A 67 -19.64 2.75 -0.45
CA ILE A 67 -18.82 2.37 -1.62
C ILE A 67 -18.67 3.56 -2.59
N GLU A 68 -19.69 4.41 -2.73
CA GLU A 68 -19.67 5.59 -3.60
C GLU A 68 -18.56 6.58 -3.21
N HIS A 69 -18.29 6.75 -1.90
CA HIS A 69 -17.20 7.58 -1.41
C HIS A 69 -15.84 6.98 -1.76
N PHE A 70 -15.71 5.66 -1.69
CA PHE A 70 -14.50 4.95 -2.07
C PHE A 70 -14.23 5.09 -3.58
N GLU A 71 -15.25 4.96 -4.42
CA GLU A 71 -15.14 5.11 -5.87
C GLU A 71 -14.66 6.51 -6.29
N LYS A 72 -15.08 7.55 -5.56
CA LYS A 72 -14.63 8.93 -5.79
C LYS A 72 -13.14 9.14 -5.44
N ILE A 73 -12.61 8.42 -4.44
CA ILE A 73 -11.20 8.54 -4.04
C ILE A 73 -10.28 7.62 -4.84
N LEU A 74 -10.80 6.57 -5.49
CA LEU A 74 -10.00 5.62 -6.31
C LEU A 74 -9.10 6.31 -7.35
N PRO A 75 -9.57 7.29 -8.15
CA PRO A 75 -8.71 8.00 -9.10
C PRO A 75 -7.54 8.71 -8.42
N GLN A 76 -7.77 9.33 -7.26
CA GLN A 76 -6.74 10.05 -6.51
C GLN A 76 -5.78 9.11 -5.76
N LEU A 77 -6.29 7.94 -5.36
CA LEU A 77 -5.53 6.90 -4.67
C LEU A 77 -4.55 6.21 -5.63
N VAL A 78 -4.94 6.00 -6.89
CA VAL A 78 -4.14 5.26 -7.89
C VAL A 78 -3.35 6.18 -8.83
N CYS A 79 -3.82 7.39 -9.13
CA CYS A 79 -3.24 8.29 -10.14
C CYS A 79 -2.60 9.59 -9.57
N GLY A 80 -2.60 9.74 -8.25
CA GLY A 80 -2.19 10.92 -7.46
C GLY A 80 -1.57 12.13 -8.18
N SER A 81 -2.41 13.06 -8.65
CA SER A 81 -2.03 14.42 -9.08
C SER A 81 -2.10 15.46 -7.95
N THR A 82 -2.05 15.07 -6.67
CA THR A 82 -2.30 15.98 -5.54
C THR A 82 -1.14 16.05 -4.55
N GLY A 83 -0.21 16.97 -4.84
CA GLY A 83 0.19 18.08 -3.95
C GLY A 83 0.99 17.83 -2.67
N SER A 84 1.01 16.67 -2.04
CA SER A 84 1.88 16.46 -0.88
C SER A 84 2.12 14.99 -0.58
N ARG A 85 3.40 14.61 -0.71
CA ARG A 85 3.98 13.36 -0.17
C ARG A 85 3.52 12.09 -0.88
N ASN A 86 3.79 11.97 -2.19
CA ASN A 86 3.74 10.68 -2.90
C ASN A 86 4.96 9.79 -2.58
N VAL A 87 5.24 9.59 -1.29
CA VAL A 87 6.19 8.56 -0.84
C VAL A 87 5.75 7.19 -1.35
N PHE A 88 4.45 6.93 -1.51
CA PHE A 88 3.93 5.62 -1.92
C PHE A 88 4.29 5.21 -3.36
N VAL A 89 4.03 6.07 -4.35
CA VAL A 89 4.39 5.77 -5.76
C VAL A 89 5.90 5.81 -5.94
N LEU A 90 6.61 6.70 -5.23
CA LEU A 90 8.08 6.74 -5.23
C LEU A 90 8.70 5.50 -4.55
N LEU A 91 8.13 4.99 -3.46
CA LEU A 91 8.59 3.77 -2.77
C LEU A 91 8.23 2.52 -3.55
N ILE A 92 7.02 2.41 -4.12
CA ILE A 92 6.69 1.31 -5.02
C ILE A 92 7.61 1.36 -6.23
N SER A 93 7.77 2.51 -6.88
CA SER A 93 8.67 2.63 -8.02
C SER A 93 10.11 2.31 -7.63
N ALA A 94 10.61 2.80 -6.49
CA ALA A 94 11.96 2.51 -6.01
C ALA A 94 12.14 1.04 -5.61
N CYS A 95 11.19 0.45 -4.88
CA CYS A 95 11.24 -0.97 -4.50
C CYS A 95 11.06 -1.87 -5.72
N LEU A 96 10.15 -1.56 -6.63
CA LEU A 96 9.94 -2.31 -7.85
C LEU A 96 11.15 -2.16 -8.78
N HIS A 97 11.79 -1.00 -8.83
CA HIS A 97 13.06 -0.80 -9.54
C HIS A 97 14.20 -1.56 -8.86
N SER A 98 14.32 -1.59 -7.54
CA SER A 98 15.34 -2.42 -6.84
C SER A 98 15.06 -3.92 -6.88
N LEU A 99 13.79 -4.33 -7.02
CA LEU A 99 13.37 -5.73 -7.10
C LEU A 99 13.43 -6.29 -8.53
N ILE A 100 13.12 -5.47 -9.54
CA ILE A 100 13.26 -5.83 -10.97
C ILE A 100 14.70 -5.62 -11.43
N PHE A 101 15.39 -4.62 -10.89
CA PHE A 101 16.78 -4.27 -11.18
C PHE A 101 17.65 -4.61 -9.96
N SER A 102 17.55 -5.85 -9.48
CA SER A 102 18.71 -6.48 -8.85
C SER A 102 19.59 -6.98 -9.99
N PRO A 103 20.73 -6.30 -10.30
CA PRO A 103 21.72 -6.84 -11.21
C PRO A 103 22.51 -7.90 -10.44
N ASP A 104 21.91 -9.07 -10.22
CA ASP A 104 22.65 -10.21 -9.70
C ASP A 104 22.11 -11.52 -10.30
N TYR A 105 22.24 -11.60 -11.63
CA TYR A 105 22.60 -12.87 -12.25
C TYR A 105 23.58 -12.62 -13.41
N ARG A 106 24.84 -12.42 -13.02
CA ARG A 106 26.08 -12.46 -13.81
C ARG A 106 26.55 -11.18 -14.52
#